data_AF-A0A6A3PCG6-F1
#
_entry.id   AF-A0A6A3PCG6-F1
#
_cell.length_a   1.000
_cell.length_b   1.000
_cell.length_c   1.000
_cell.angle_alpha   90.00
_cell.angle_beta   90.00
_cell.angle_gamma   90.00
#
_symmetry.space_group_name_H-M   'P 1'
#
loop_
_entity.id
_entity.type
_entity.pdbx_description
1 polymer ?
#
loop_
_entity_poly.entity_id
_entity_poly.type
_entity_poly.pdbx_seq_one_letter_code
_entity_poly.pdbx_strand_id
1 'polypeptide(L)'
;MRGLVAMAPIAAGEVSGEYFGHLQLFGPPCRNGPTNEGNRMHLRTRTTGNKYVGLDAQNAGGKLRFMNHACNPSTRFHEVQTGQRLTVVA
;
A
#
# COMPACT_ATOMS: atom_id res chain seq x y z
N MET A 1 -17.61 -0.25 -6.63
CA MET A 1 -16.53 -0.64 -5.68
C MET A 1 -16.14 -2.08 -5.97
N ARG A 2 -14.85 -2.39 -6.08
CA ARG A 2 -14.35 -3.77 -6.24
C ARG A 2 -13.71 -4.21 -4.92
N GLY A 3 -13.62 -5.53 -4.69
CA GLY A 3 -13.01 -6.09 -3.50
C GLY A 3 -12.12 -7.28 -3.83
N LEU A 4 -11.24 -7.62 -2.91
CA LEU A 4 -10.38 -8.80 -2.97
C LEU A 4 -10.80 -9.78 -1.88
N VAL A 5 -10.91 -11.06 -2.23
CA VAL A 5 -11.21 -12.17 -1.31
C VAL A 5 -10.30 -13.34 -1.62
N ALA A 6 -9.87 -14.04 -0.58
CA ALA A 6 -9.11 -15.28 -0.73
C ALA A 6 -10.07 -16.42 -1.11
N MET A 7 -9.65 -17.28 -2.04
CA MET A 7 -10.41 -18.46 -2.46
C MET A 7 -10.12 -19.70 -1.59
N ALA A 8 -9.13 -19.60 -0.70
CA ALA A 8 -8.71 -20.64 0.23
C ALA A 8 -8.27 -19.99 1.55
N PRO A 9 -8.22 -20.74 2.67
CA PRO A 9 -7.69 -20.24 3.93
C PRO A 9 -6.24 -19.75 3.79
N ILE A 10 -5.92 -18.63 4.45
CA ILE A 10 -4.57 -18.08 4.57
C ILE A 10 -4.17 -18.21 6.04
N ALA A 11 -3.01 -18.78 6.32
CA ALA A 11 -2.56 -18.92 7.70
C ALA A 11 -2.08 -17.57 8.27
N ALA A 12 -2.20 -17.38 9.58
CA ALA A 12 -1.74 -16.17 10.23
C ALA A 12 -0.21 -16.02 10.05
N GLY A 13 0.22 -14.85 9.56
CA GLY A 13 1.63 -14.55 9.30
C GLY A 13 2.10 -14.85 7.88
N GLU A 14 1.26 -15.42 7.01
CA GLU A 14 1.57 -15.56 5.59
C GLU A 14 1.54 -14.23 4.86
N VAL A 15 2.42 -14.08 3.86
CA VAL A 15 2.43 -12.92 2.97
C VAL A 15 1.46 -13.15 1.82
N SER A 16 0.43 -12.32 1.75
CA SER A 16 -0.62 -12.34 0.72
C SER A 16 -0.12 -11.83 -0.63
N GLY A 17 0.90 -10.96 -0.61
CA GLY A 17 1.58 -10.47 -1.82
C GLY A 17 2.07 -9.04 -1.69
N GLU A 18 2.42 -8.45 -2.84
CA GLU A 18 2.98 -7.11 -2.95
C GLU A 18 1.94 -6.07 -3.40
N TYR A 19 1.87 -4.95 -2.68
CA TYR A 19 1.20 -3.73 -3.08
C TYR A 19 2.22 -2.82 -3.77
N PHE A 20 2.14 -2.76 -5.10
CA PHE A 20 3.03 -1.97 -5.94
C PHE A 20 2.26 -0.98 -6.82
N GLY A 21 2.97 0.05 -7.23
CA GLY A 21 2.45 1.24 -7.90
C GLY A 21 3.58 2.05 -8.54
N HIS A 22 3.22 3.15 -9.19
CA HIS A 22 4.20 4.17 -9.51
C HIS A 22 4.63 4.87 -8.22
N LEU A 23 5.95 4.95 -7.97
CA LEU A 23 6.48 5.76 -6.88
C LEU A 23 6.36 7.25 -7.25
N GLN A 24 5.68 8.02 -6.41
CA GLN A 24 5.44 9.44 -6.63
C GLN A 24 5.77 10.25 -5.38
N LEU A 25 6.11 11.52 -5.56
CA LEU A 25 6.21 12.47 -4.47
C LEU A 25 4.80 12.81 -3.99
N PHE A 26 4.52 12.48 -2.74
CA PHE A 26 3.27 12.86 -2.10
C PHE A 26 3.51 14.05 -1.18
N GLY A 27 2.44 14.75 -0.83
CA GLY A 27 2.47 15.68 0.30
C GLY A 27 2.69 14.95 1.62
N PRO A 28 2.83 15.67 2.75
CA PRO A 28 2.75 15.04 4.06
C PRO A 28 1.43 14.26 4.20
N PRO A 29 1.41 13.11 4.91
CA PRO A 29 0.16 12.43 5.27
C PRO A 29 -0.68 13.39 6.11
N CYS A 30 -1.77 13.90 5.55
CA CYS A 30 -2.65 14.85 6.22
C CYS A 30 -3.87 14.12 6.75
N ARG A 31 -4.12 14.19 8.06
CA ARG A 31 -5.33 13.63 8.69
C ARG A 31 -6.62 14.27 8.13
N ASN A 32 -6.51 15.52 7.67
CA ASN A 32 -7.57 16.28 7.00
C ASN A 32 -7.28 16.49 5.50
N GLY A 33 -6.34 15.71 4.94
CA GLY A 33 -6.08 15.71 3.51
C GLY A 33 -7.31 15.19 2.76
N PRO A 34 -7.40 15.43 1.44
CA PRO A 34 -8.41 14.79 0.63
C PRO A 34 -8.40 13.29 0.89
N THR A 35 -9.60 12.70 0.99
CA THR A 35 -9.79 11.26 1.14
C THR A 35 -8.89 10.56 0.15
N ASN A 36 -8.27 9.45 0.55
CA ASN A 36 -7.39 8.69 -0.33
C ASN A 36 -8.13 8.36 -1.64
N GLU A 37 -7.85 9.10 -2.70
CA GLU A 37 -8.52 8.93 -3.98
C GLU A 37 -7.85 7.80 -4.76
N GLY A 38 -8.63 6.79 -5.10
CA GLY A 38 -8.16 5.64 -5.86
C GLY A 38 -7.27 4.71 -5.05
N ASN A 39 -6.21 4.20 -5.69
CA ASN A 39 -5.33 3.18 -5.14
C ASN A 39 -3.97 3.78 -4.72
N ARG A 40 -4.00 4.86 -3.95
CA ARG A 40 -2.79 5.53 -3.46
C ARG A 40 -2.41 5.05 -2.07
N MET A 41 -1.11 5.03 -1.76
CA MET A 41 -0.61 4.64 -0.46
C MET A 41 0.60 5.49 -0.07
N HIS A 42 0.51 6.23 1.03
CA HIS A 42 1.67 6.91 1.60
C HIS A 42 2.63 5.89 2.23
N LEU A 43 3.92 6.08 1.98
CA LEU A 43 4.98 5.33 2.63
C LEU A 43 5.49 6.10 3.85
N ARG A 44 5.92 5.37 4.88
CA ARG A 44 6.64 5.88 6.05
C ARG A 44 8.05 6.28 5.66
N THR A 45 8.65 5.54 4.74
CA THR A 45 9.95 5.89 4.16
C THR A 45 9.89 7.25 3.48
N ARG A 46 10.93 8.05 3.67
CA ARG A 46 11.15 9.32 2.96
C ARG A 46 12.33 9.21 2.03
N THR A 47 12.37 10.06 1.02
CA THR A 47 13.57 10.21 0.20
C THR A 47 14.73 10.76 1.05
N THR A 48 15.96 10.65 0.54
CA THR A 48 17.15 11.28 1.15
C THR A 48 17.00 12.80 1.29
N GLY A 49 16.23 13.43 0.40
CA GLY A 49 15.84 14.85 0.50
C GLY A 49 14.67 15.13 1.46
N ASN A 50 14.34 14.18 2.34
CA ASN A 50 13.26 14.26 3.33
C ASN A 50 11.88 14.56 2.72
N LYS A 51 11.62 14.08 1.50
CA LYS A 51 10.32 14.22 0.85
C LYS A 51 9.44 13.02 1.14
N TYR A 52 8.14 13.27 1.29
CA TYR A 52 7.15 12.21 1.41
C TYR A 52 6.91 11.57 0.06
N VAL A 53 6.79 10.24 0.06
CA VAL A 53 6.53 9.45 -1.14
C VAL A 53 5.38 8.51 -0.91
N GLY A 54 4.80 8.07 -2.01
CA GLY A 54 3.77 7.06 -2.01
C GLY A 54 3.72 6.27 -3.29
N LEU A 55 2.91 5.23 -3.28
CA LEU A 55 2.61 4.40 -4.44
C LEU A 55 1.26 4.79 -5.02
N ASP A 56 1.19 4.97 -6.34
CA ASP A 56 -0.06 5.07 -7.09
C ASP A 56 -0.27 3.80 -7.91
N ALA A 57 -1.19 2.95 -7.44
CA ALA A 57 -1.51 1.66 -8.06
C ALA A 57 -2.71 1.73 -9.03
N GLN A 58 -3.18 2.94 -9.39
CA GLN A 58 -4.33 3.11 -10.29
C GLN A 58 -4.08 2.41 -11.64
N ASN A 59 -2.91 2.65 -12.24
CA ASN A 59 -2.56 2.16 -13.58
C ASN A 59 -1.40 1.15 -13.61
N ALA A 60 -0.67 0.95 -12.50
CA ALA A 60 0.38 -0.08 -12.42
C ALA A 60 0.44 -0.76 -11.05
N GLY A 61 -0.57 -1.57 -10.74
CA GLY A 61 -0.60 -2.37 -9.53
C GLY A 61 -1.22 -3.75 -9.75
N GLY A 62 -0.97 -4.66 -8.81
CA GLY A 62 -1.54 -6.00 -8.79
C GLY A 62 -2.97 -6.05 -8.23
N LYS A 63 -3.46 -7.27 -7.98
CA LYS A 63 -4.79 -7.51 -7.37
C LYS A 63 -4.94 -6.84 -6.00
N LEU A 64 -3.84 -6.66 -5.27
CA LEU A 64 -3.81 -6.03 -3.95
C LEU A 64 -4.28 -4.56 -3.95
N ARG A 65 -4.31 -3.89 -5.11
CA ARG A 65 -4.91 -2.55 -5.22
C ARG A 65 -6.41 -2.51 -4.91
N PHE A 66 -7.09 -3.65 -4.92
CA PHE A 66 -8.52 -3.78 -4.60
C PHE A 66 -8.79 -4.16 -3.14
N MET A 67 -7.77 -4.19 -2.26
CA MET A 67 -7.99 -4.33 -0.82
C MET A 67 -8.63 -3.07 -0.25
N ASN A 68 -9.69 -3.27 0.52
CA ASN A 68 -10.46 -2.19 1.09
C ASN A 68 -10.01 -1.88 2.53
N HIS A 69 -10.39 -0.71 3.02
CA HIS A 69 -10.25 -0.35 4.43
C HIS A 69 -11.20 -1.20 5.30
N ALA A 70 -10.71 -1.62 6.46
CA ALA A 70 -11.52 -2.17 7.54
C ALA A 70 -11.01 -1.65 8.89
N CYS A 71 -11.91 -1.32 9.82
CA CYS A 71 -11.55 -0.91 11.18
C CYS A 71 -10.90 -2.06 11.98
N ASN A 72 -11.20 -3.31 11.63
CA ASN A 72 -10.57 -4.52 12.18
C ASN A 72 -10.09 -5.42 11.02
N PRO A 73 -8.91 -5.14 10.44
CA PRO A 73 -8.46 -5.81 9.21
C PRO A 73 -7.83 -7.18 9.50
N SER A 74 -8.01 -8.12 8.56
CA SER A 74 -7.38 -9.46 8.59
C SER A 74 -5.97 -9.51 7.98
N THR A 75 -5.56 -8.43 7.30
CA THR A 75 -4.26 -8.25 6.64
C THR A 75 -3.67 -6.89 7.05
N ARG A 76 -2.34 -6.76 7.03
CA ARG A 76 -1.65 -5.52 7.38
C ARG A 76 -0.56 -5.24 6.38
N PHE A 77 -0.42 -3.97 6.03
CA PHE A 77 0.68 -3.51 5.20
C PHE A 77 1.98 -3.39 6.00
N HIS A 78 3.03 -4.02 5.49
CA HIS A 78 4.39 -3.93 6.01
C HIS A 78 5.31 -3.34 4.94
N GLU A 79 5.89 -2.18 5.21
CA GLU A 79 6.97 -1.64 4.39
C GLU A 79 8.25 -2.45 4.59
N VAL A 80 8.76 -3.02 3.50
CA VAL A 80 9.99 -3.82 3.49
C VAL A 80 10.98 -3.17 2.54
N GLN A 81 12.18 -2.88 3.05
CA GLN A 81 13.30 -2.38 2.27
C GLN A 81 14.33 -3.50 2.04
N THR A 82 14.55 -3.85 0.79
CA THR A 82 15.57 -4.81 0.36
C THR A 82 16.66 -4.08 -0.41
N GLY A 83 17.51 -3.32 0.29
CA GLY A 83 18.65 -2.57 -0.26
C GLY A 83 18.27 -1.51 -1.31
N GLN A 84 17.85 -1.95 -2.49
CA GLN A 84 17.43 -1.14 -3.64
C GLN A 84 15.90 -1.05 -3.81
N ARG A 85 15.10 -1.92 -3.19
CA ARG A 85 13.62 -1.91 -3.37
C ARG A 85 12.92 -1.64 -2.06
N LEU A 86 12.02 -0.66 -2.07
CA LEU A 86 11.01 -0.47 -1.05
C LEU A 86 9.69 -1.02 -1.58
N THR A 87 9.09 -1.93 -0.84
CA THR A 87 7.81 -2.54 -1.19
C THR A 87 6.87 -2.55 0.01
N VAL A 88 5.60 -2.78 -0.23
CA VAL A 88 4.59 -2.98 0.82
C VAL A 88 3.97 -4.36 0.63
N VAL A 89 4.09 -5.21 1.65
CA VAL A 89 3.45 -6.53 1.63
C VAL A 89 2.22 -6.57 2.53
N ALA A 90 1.24 -7.39 2.18
CA ALA A 90 -0.04 -7.53 2.89
C ALA A 90 -0.23 -8.94 3.45
#